data_AF-A0A7C7QHZ6-F1
#
_entry.id   AF-A0A7C7QHZ6-F1
#
_cell.length_a   1.000
_cell.length_b   1.000
_cell.length_c   1.000
_cell.angle_alpha   90.00
_cell.angle_beta   90.00
_cell.angle_gamma   90.00
#
_symmetry.space_group_name_H-M   'P 1'
#
loop_
_entity.id
_entity.type
_entity.pdbx_description
1 polymer ?
#
loop_
_entity_poly.entity_id
_entity_poly.type
_entity_poly.pdbx_seq_one_letter_code
_entity_poly.pdbx_strand_id
1 'polypeptide(L)' 'MSIEIGGKVYETDEEGYLANLNDWTPEVAEAMAKEDGTELTDAHWEVINFLREYYDEYQIAPAVRVLTKAIGKKLGKEK' A
#
# COMPACT_ATOMS: atom_id res chain seq x y z
N MET A 1 -1.04 10.37 13.38
CA MET A 1 0.15 9.97 14.17
C MET A 1 1.39 10.29 13.32
N SER A 2 2.58 9.75 13.61
CA SER A 2 3.75 9.98 12.74
C SER A 2 4.69 8.78 12.72
N ILE A 3 5.27 8.52 11.56
CA ILE A 3 6.21 7.42 11.32
C ILE A 3 7.58 8.03 11.05
N GLU A 4 8.63 7.52 11.69
CA GLU A 4 10.00 8.00 11.46
C GLU A 4 10.82 6.94 10.72
N ILE A 5 11.42 7.34 9.59
CA ILE A 5 12.23 6.46 8.74
C ILE A 5 13.46 7.24 8.30
N GLY A 6 14.66 6.74 8.64
CA GLY A 6 15.92 7.37 8.26
C GLY A 6 16.09 8.83 8.73
N GLY A 7 15.43 9.20 9.83
CA GLY A 7 15.43 10.58 10.37
C GLY A 7 14.47 11.55 9.66
N LYS A 8 13.65 11.06 8.72
CA LYS A 8 12.52 11.80 8.15
C LYS A 8 11.22 11.36 8.85
N VAL A 9 10.39 12.35 9.17
CA VAL A 9 9.08 12.14 9.80
C VAL A 9 8.00 12.21 8.72
N TYR A 10 7.10 11.24 8.76
CA TYR A 10 5.95 11.08 7.87
C TYR A 10 4.67 11.23 8.69
N GLU A 11 3.82 12.17 8.31
CA GLU A 11 2.55 12.40 9.01
C GLU A 11 1.49 11.38 8.56
N THR A 12 0.74 10.87 9.52
CA THR A 12 -0.45 10.05 9.29
C THR A 12 -1.68 10.71 9.90
N ASP A 13 -2.85 10.43 9.37
CA ASP A 13 -4.11 10.86 9.97
C ASP A 13 -4.47 10.06 11.24
N GLU A 14 -5.68 10.27 11.75
CA GLU A 14 -6.19 9.61 12.96
C GLU A 14 -6.44 8.10 12.78
N GLU A 15 -6.71 7.68 11.54
CA GLU A 15 -6.92 6.27 11.15
C GLU A 15 -5.60 5.58 10.75
N GLY A 16 -4.50 6.35 10.66
CA GLY A 16 -3.17 5.83 10.35
C GLY A 16 -2.82 5.86 8.86
N TYR A 17 -3.63 6.49 7.99
CA TYR A 17 -3.24 6.64 6.58
C TYR A 17 -2.21 7.75 6.42
N LEU A 18 -1.30 7.57 5.45
CA LEU A 18 -0.29 8.57 5.10
C LEU A 18 -0.95 9.86 4.63
N ALA A 19 -0.68 10.97 5.32
CA ALA A 19 -1.32 12.27 5.08
C ALA A 19 -0.94 12.86 3.70
N ASN A 20 0.26 12.54 3.20
CA ASN A 20 0.73 12.94 1.89
C ASN A 20 1.12 11.72 1.05
N LEU A 21 0.32 11.43 0.02
CA LEU A 21 0.56 10.29 -0.88
C LEU A 21 1.89 10.38 -1.65
N ASN A 22 2.43 11.57 -1.86
CA ASN A 22 3.72 11.78 -2.53
C ASN A 22 4.91 11.37 -1.68
N ASP A 23 4.72 11.26 -0.37
CA ASP A 23 5.76 10.79 0.54
C ASP A 23 5.86 9.25 0.58
N TRP A 24 4.95 8.55 -0.09
CA TRP A 24 4.98 7.10 -0.10
C TRP A 24 6.23 6.57 -0.79
N THR A 25 6.87 5.63 -0.12
CA THR A 25 7.97 4.80 -0.63
C THR A 25 7.76 3.37 -0.14
N PRO A 26 8.44 2.36 -0.72
CA PRO A 26 8.40 1.01 -0.18
C PRO A 26 8.77 0.95 1.32
N GLU A 27 9.78 1.72 1.73
CA GLU A 27 10.21 1.79 3.13
C GLU A 27 9.10 2.30 4.06
N VAL A 28 8.27 3.25 3.60
CA VAL A 28 7.09 3.74 4.35
C VAL A 28 6.07 2.64 4.53
N ALA A 29 5.76 1.87 3.48
CA ALA A 29 4.84 0.75 3.59
C ALA A 29 5.35 -0.34 4.55
N GLU A 30 6.65 -0.64 4.54
CA GLU A 30 7.26 -1.60 5.47
C GLU A 30 7.21 -1.11 6.92
N ALA A 31 7.50 0.17 7.15
CA ALA A 31 7.42 0.76 8.49
C ALA A 31 5.98 0.71 9.04
N MET A 32 4.99 1.09 8.21
CA MET A 32 3.57 0.99 8.55
C MET A 32 3.17 -0.45 8.88
N ALA A 33 3.53 -1.41 8.02
CA ALA A 33 3.19 -2.81 8.24
C ALA A 33 3.81 -3.37 9.52
N LYS A 34 5.04 -2.96 9.84
CA LYS A 34 5.73 -3.34 11.07
C LYS A 34 5.04 -2.81 12.32
N GLU A 35 4.49 -1.60 12.29
CA GLU A 35 3.67 -1.05 13.39
C GLU A 35 2.38 -1.86 13.58
N ASP A 36 1.79 -2.37 12.49
CA ASP A 36 0.65 -3.30 12.49
C ASP A 36 1.04 -4.77 12.79
N GLY A 37 2.32 -5.05 13.10
CA GLY A 37 2.80 -6.40 13.40
C GLY A 37 2.76 -7.37 12.21
N THR A 38 2.78 -6.84 10.98
CA THR A 38 2.72 -7.61 9.73
C THR A 38 3.99 -7.43 8.90
N GLU A 39 4.50 -8.54 8.35
CA GLU A 39 5.60 -8.51 7.38
C GLU A 39 5.05 -8.52 5.95
N LEU A 40 5.51 -7.59 5.12
CA LEU A 40 5.09 -7.49 3.73
C LEU A 40 5.80 -8.53 2.86
N THR A 41 5.15 -9.69 2.71
CA THR A 41 5.56 -10.70 1.72
C THR A 41 5.32 -10.24 0.27
N ASP A 42 5.88 -10.95 -0.72
CA ASP A 42 5.67 -10.68 -2.14
C ASP A 42 4.19 -10.53 -2.52
N ALA A 43 3.34 -11.40 -1.95
CA ALA A 43 1.90 -11.36 -2.21
C ALA A 43 1.25 -10.04 -1.73
N HIS A 44 1.71 -9.47 -0.60
CA HIS A 44 1.23 -8.17 -0.15
C HIS A 44 1.71 -7.05 -1.08
N TRP A 45 2.97 -7.11 -1.51
CA TRP A 45 3.53 -6.14 -2.46
C TRP A 45 2.79 -6.13 -3.79
N GLU A 46 2.36 -7.28 -4.31
CA GLU A 46 1.57 -7.33 -5.53
C GLU A 46 0.24 -6.58 -5.38
N VAL A 47 -0.41 -6.69 -4.21
CA VAL A 47 -1.65 -5.95 -3.91
C VAL A 47 -1.39 -4.46 -3.73
N ILE A 48 -0.37 -4.08 -2.95
CA ILE A 48 -0.01 -2.68 -2.69
C ILE A 48 0.34 -1.98 -4.00
N ASN A 49 1.22 -2.59 -4.82
CA ASN A 49 1.63 -2.03 -6.09
C ASN A 49 0.45 -1.92 -7.05
N PHE A 50 -0.43 -2.93 -7.11
CA PHE A 50 -1.64 -2.83 -7.92
C PHE A 50 -2.54 -1.65 -7.50
N LEU A 51 -2.76 -1.47 -6.20
CA LEU A 51 -3.56 -0.35 -5.68
C LEU A 51 -2.93 1.00 -6.05
N ARG A 52 -1.60 1.10 -6.01
CA ARG A 52 -0.88 2.32 -6.38
C ARG A 52 -0.92 2.60 -7.87
N GLU A 53 -0.67 1.60 -8.71
CA GLU A 53 -0.81 1.71 -10.17
C GLU A 53 -2.24 2.14 -10.55
N TYR A 54 -3.24 1.54 -9.90
CA TYR A 54 -4.64 1.89 -10.14
C TYR A 54 -4.95 3.32 -9.68
N TYR A 55 -4.44 3.75 -8.53
CA TYR A 55 -4.65 5.12 -8.07
C TYR A 55 -3.92 6.14 -8.97
N ASP A 56 -2.71 5.84 -9.43
CA ASP A 56 -1.98 6.69 -10.38
C ASP A 56 -2.78 6.88 -11.68
N GLU A 57 -3.34 5.79 -12.23
CA GLU A 57 -4.11 5.81 -13.47
C GLU A 57 -5.50 6.47 -13.34
N TYR A 58 -6.25 6.15 -12.27
CA TYR A 58 -7.65 6.54 -12.14
C TYR A 58 -7.93 7.61 -11.09
N GLN A 59 -6.94 7.99 -10.27
CA GLN A 59 -7.05 8.94 -9.15
C GLN A 59 -8.14 8.56 -8.14
N ILE A 60 -8.46 7.26 -8.06
CA ILE A 60 -9.48 6.69 -7.17
C ILE A 60 -9.05 5.29 -6.74
N ALA A 61 -9.31 4.95 -5.47
CA ALA A 61 -9.09 3.59 -4.99
C ALA A 61 -10.12 2.61 -5.62
N PRO A 62 -9.70 1.41 -6.07
CA PRO A 62 -10.63 0.45 -6.64
C PRO A 62 -11.53 -0.14 -5.55
N ALA A 63 -12.78 -0.43 -5.90
CA ALA A 63 -13.67 -1.18 -5.02
C ALA A 63 -13.12 -2.61 -4.77
N VAL A 64 -13.40 -3.20 -3.62
CA VAL A 64 -12.94 -4.57 -3.24
C VAL A 64 -13.25 -5.63 -4.30
N ARG A 65 -14.40 -5.52 -4.99
CA ARG A 65 -14.78 -6.43 -6.09
C ARG A 65 -13.88 -6.27 -7.33
N VAL A 66 -13.44 -5.06 -7.62
CA VAL A 66 -12.49 -4.77 -8.71
C VAL A 66 -11.11 -5.29 -8.32
N LEU A 67 -10.68 -5.00 -7.08
CA LEU A 67 -9.41 -5.47 -6.53
C LEU A 67 -9.28 -7.00 -6.61
N THR A 68 -10.23 -7.74 -6.04
CA THR A 68 -10.22 -9.21 -6.03
C THR A 68 -10.25 -9.81 -7.45
N LYS A 69 -11.01 -9.22 -8.37
CA LYS A 69 -11.06 -9.67 -9.77
C LYS A 69 -9.76 -9.36 -10.52
N ALA A 70 -9.15 -8.20 -10.27
CA ALA A 70 -7.91 -7.78 -10.91
C ALA A 70 -6.73 -8.62 -10.42
N ILE A 71 -6.60 -8.81 -9.10
CA ILE A 71 -5.62 -9.72 -8.50
C ILE A 71 -5.85 -11.14 -9.01
N GLY A 72 -7.08 -11.65 -9.01
CA GLY A 72 -7.39 -12.98 -9.53
C GLY A 72 -7.02 -13.17 -11.01
N LYS A 73 -7.04 -12.10 -11.82
CA LYS A 73 -6.58 -12.14 -13.21
C LYS A 73 -5.06 -12.02 -13.34
N LYS A 74 -4.42 -11.16 -12.55
CA LYS A 74 -2.97 -10.90 -12.56
C LYS A 74 -2.19 -12.08 -11.97
N LEU A 75 -2.71 -12.68 -10.90
CA LEU A 75 -2.06 -13.76 -10.14
C LEU A 75 -2.60 -15.16 -10.44
N GLY A 76 -3.85 -15.28 -10.90
CA GLY A 76 -4.53 -16.56 -11.06
C GLY A 76 -4.15 -17.36 -12.31
N LYS A 77 -3.08 -17.01 -13.02
CA LYS A 77 -2.63 -17.77 -14.20
C LYS A 77 -1.38 -18.63 -14.01
N GLU A 78 -0.63 -18.53 -12.92
CA GLU A 78 0.61 -19.34 -12.74
C GLU A 78 0.92 -19.71 -11.27
N LYS A 79 -0.04 -20.33 -10.55
CA LYS A 79 0.32 -21.24 -9.44
C LYS A 79 -0.29 -22.62 -9.67
#